data_AF-A0A7C1LDH6-F1
#
_entry.id   AF-A0A7C1LDH6-F1
#
_cell.length_a   1.000
_cell.length_b   1.000
_cell.length_c   1.000
_cell.angle_alpha   90.00
_cell.angle_beta   90.00
_cell.angle_gamma   90.00
#
_symmetry.space_group_name_H-M   'P 1'
#
loop_
_entity.id
_entity.type
_entity.pdbx_description
1 polymer ?
#
loop_
_entity_poly.entity_id
_entity_poly.type
_entity_poly.pdbx_seq_one_letter_code
_entity_poly.pdbx_strand_id
1 'polypeptide(L)' 'MKKLHKILNEITEITLNIEKNYPELYRSLDENPMTLPVSKHPHMDKEVMQEYLESLKQLLNHYLDEHKTAL' A
#
# COMPACT_ATOMS: atom_id res chain seq x y z
N MET A 1 4.54 19.16 -7.29
CA MET A 1 5.16 18.59 -6.07
C MET A 1 4.16 18.24 -4.96
N LYS A 2 3.29 19.14 -4.47
CA LYS A 2 2.39 18.85 -3.31
C LYS A 2 1.52 17.57 -3.44
N LYS A 3 1.05 17.23 -4.65
CA LYS A 3 0.24 16.02 -4.88
C LYS A 3 1.03 14.71 -4.71
N LEU A 4 2.29 14.68 -5.11
CA LEU A 4 3.14 13.49 -5.02
C LEU A 4 3.48 13.17 -3.56
N HIS A 5 3.80 14.20 -2.76
CA HIS A 5 4.01 14.05 -1.32
C HIS A 5 2.76 13.54 -0.60
N LYS A 6 1.56 13.96 -1.03
CA LYS A 6 0.31 13.45 -0.46
C LYS A 6 0.15 11.95 -0.72
N ILE A 7 0.41 11.50 -1.95
CA ILE A 7 0.34 10.08 -2.33
C ILE A 7 1.38 9.29 -1.52
N LEU A 8 2.61 9.79 -1.39
CA LEU A 8 3.66 9.15 -0.59
C LEU A 8 3.27 9.01 0.88
N ASN A 9 2.68 10.06 1.47
CA ASN A 9 2.21 10.02 2.85
C ASN A 9 1.08 8.99 3.01
N GLU A 10 0.10 8.95 2.10
CA GLU A 10 -0.99 7.97 2.14
C GLU A 10 -0.46 6.53 2.01
N ILE A 11 0.52 6.29 1.12
CA ILE A 11 1.21 4.99 1.01
C ILE A 11 1.90 4.64 2.34
N THR A 12 2.62 5.59 2.93
CA THR A 12 3.35 5.37 4.19
C THR A 12 2.39 5.06 5.35
N GLU A 13 1.29 5.79 5.45
CA GLU A 13 0.28 5.56 6.50
C GLU A 13 -0.39 4.20 6.36
N ILE A 14 -0.79 3.81 5.14
CA ILE A 14 -1.41 2.50 4.90
C ILE A 14 -0.43 1.36 5.16
N THR A 15 0.80 1.47 4.67
CA THR A 15 1.82 0.41 4.87
C THR A 15 2.16 0.23 6.35
N LEU A 16 2.28 1.32 7.12
CA LEU A 16 2.45 1.25 8.57
C LEU A 16 1.24 0.67 9.30
N ASN A 17 0.02 0.97 8.83
CA ASN A 17 -1.20 0.40 9.40
C ASN A 17 -1.27 -1.12 9.14
N ILE A 18 -0.96 -1.55 7.92
CA ILE A 18 -0.87 -2.96 7.57
C ILE A 18 0.20 -3.65 8.43
N GLU A 19 1.37 -3.04 8.61
CA GLU A 19 2.47 -3.63 9.38
C GLU A 19 2.09 -3.85 10.85
N LYS A 20 1.39 -2.89 11.44
CA LYS A 20 1.06 -2.91 12.86
C LYS A 20 -0.19 -3.73 13.19
N ASN A 21 -1.22 -3.61 12.35
CA ASN A 21 -2.55 -4.14 12.67
C ASN A 21 -2.93 -5.36 11.85
N TYR A 22 -2.30 -5.58 10.69
CA TYR A 22 -2.60 -6.69 9.77
C TYR A 22 -1.31 -7.31 9.21
N PRO A 23 -0.33 -7.69 10.06
CA PRO A 23 0.97 -8.20 9.60
C PRO A 23 0.87 -9.46 8.72
N GLU A 24 -0.22 -10.19 8.79
CA GLU A 24 -0.54 -11.31 7.90
C GLU A 24 -0.70 -10.90 6.43
N LEU A 25 -1.17 -9.68 6.16
CA LEU A 25 -1.27 -9.15 4.79
C LEU A 25 0.11 -8.92 4.16
N TYR A 26 1.17 -8.75 4.97
CA TYR A 26 2.54 -8.68 4.45
C TYR A 26 2.99 -9.99 3.81
N ARG A 27 2.47 -11.15 4.24
CA ARG A 27 2.78 -12.42 3.55
C ARG A 27 2.23 -12.43 2.12
N SER A 28 1.06 -11.82 1.91
CA SER A 28 0.46 -11.64 0.59
C SER A 28 1.22 -10.62 -0.26
N LEU A 29 1.91 -9.66 0.39
CA LEU A 29 2.78 -8.70 -0.28
C LEU A 29 4.16 -9.29 -0.65
N ASP A 30 4.69 -10.24 0.12
CA ASP A 30 5.98 -10.89 -0.17
C ASP A 30 5.96 -11.75 -1.45
N GLU A 31 4.79 -12.27 -1.86
CA GLU A 31 4.64 -12.96 -3.15
C GLU A 31 4.70 -12.00 -4.36
N ASN A 32 4.58 -10.69 -4.11
CA ASN A 32 4.70 -9.67 -5.15
C ASN A 32 5.60 -8.55 -4.62
N PRO A 33 6.94 -8.69 -4.72
CA PRO A 33 7.90 -7.80 -4.07
C PRO A 33 7.87 -6.45 -4.78
N MET A 34 6.88 -5.63 -4.45
CA MET A 34 6.83 -4.24 -4.84
C MET A 34 7.69 -3.49 -3.83
N THR A 35 9.00 -3.74 -3.91
CA THR A 35 10.00 -2.95 -3.20
C THR A 35 9.77 -1.51 -3.63
N LEU A 36 9.14 -0.70 -2.78
CA LEU A 36 8.99 0.72 -2.99
C LEU A 36 10.39 1.28 -3.30
N PRO A 37 10.68 1.67 -4.55
CA PRO A 37 12.01 2.12 -4.93
C PRO A 37 12.13 3.60 -4.56
N VAL A 38 11.97 3.92 -3.27
CA VAL A 38 12.01 5.32 -2.79
C VAL A 38 13.40 5.92 -2.95
N SER A 39 14.44 5.09 -3.11
CA SER A 39 15.84 5.52 -3.20
C SER A 39 16.54 5.30 -4.54
N LYS A 40 15.96 4.56 -5.50
CA LYS A 40 16.64 4.19 -6.76
C LYS A 40 15.97 4.64 -8.05
N HIS A 41 14.70 5.05 -8.03
CA HIS A 41 14.01 5.50 -9.24
C HIS A 41 13.42 6.91 -9.04
N PRO A 42 14.15 7.98 -9.42
CA PRO A 42 13.64 9.36 -9.35
C PRO A 42 12.47 9.62 -10.32
N HIS A 43 12.14 8.66 -11.19
CA HIS A 43 11.00 8.69 -12.11
C HIS A 43 9.91 7.69 -11.70
N MET A 44 9.60 7.56 -10.40
CA MET A 44 8.27 7.03 -10.05
C MET A 44 7.25 8.04 -10.55
N ASP A 45 6.68 7.77 -11.72
CA ASP A 45 5.60 8.58 -12.24
C ASP A 45 4.43 8.57 -11.25
N LYS A 46 3.76 9.72 -11.16
CA LYS A 46 2.60 9.91 -10.26
C LYS A 46 1.57 8.79 -10.42
N GLU A 47 1.41 8.29 -11.64
CA GLU A 47 0.48 7.20 -11.97
C GLU A 47 0.88 5.90 -11.26
N VAL A 48 2.15 5.50 -11.33
CA VAL A 48 2.66 4.29 -10.65
C VAL A 48 2.45 4.37 -9.13
N MET A 49 2.72 5.53 -8.53
CA MET A 49 2.48 5.71 -7.09
C MET A 49 0.98 5.66 -6.75
N GLN A 50 0.14 6.19 -7.63
CA GLN A 50 -1.30 6.21 -7.43
C GLN A 50 -1.90 4.80 -7.60
N GLU A 51 -1.47 4.05 -8.61
CA GLU A 51 -1.83 2.65 -8.80
C GLU A 51 -1.41 1.79 -7.60
N TYR A 52 -0.20 2.01 -7.10
CA TYR A 52 0.25 1.31 -5.90
C TYR A 52 -0.62 1.62 -4.68
N LEU A 53 -0.92 2.90 -4.44
CA LEU A 53 -1.78 3.32 -3.34
C LEU A 53 -3.18 2.66 -3.44
N GLU A 54 -3.76 2.61 -4.64
CA GLU A 54 -5.06 1.98 -4.83
C GLU A 54 -4.99 0.46 -4.63
N SER A 55 -3.92 -0.21 -5.05
CA SER A 55 -3.72 -1.63 -4.79
C SER A 55 -3.66 -1.95 -3.29
N LEU A 56 -2.97 -1.12 -2.51
CA LEU A 56 -2.88 -1.28 -1.05
C LEU A 56 -4.24 -1.07 -0.36
N LYS A 57 -5.01 -0.06 -0.81
CA LYS A 57 -6.37 0.17 -0.30
C LYS A 57 -7.29 -0.99 -0.62
N GLN A 58 -7.21 -1.55 -1.84
CA GLN A 58 -8.01 -2.70 -2.25
C GLN A 58 -7.66 -3.93 -1.42
N LEU A 59 -6.37 -4.22 -1.21
CA LEU A 59 -5.92 -5.32 -0.36
C LEU A 59 -6.49 -5.21 1.06
N LEU A 60 -6.35 -4.04 1.68
CA LEU A 60 -6.84 -3.80 3.03
C LEU A 60 -8.37 -3.89 3.10
N ASN A 61 -9.08 -3.27 2.14
CA ASN A 61 -10.55 -3.32 2.10
C ASN A 61 -11.07 -4.73 1.91
N HIS A 62 -10.46 -5.52 1.02
CA HIS A 62 -10.88 -6.90 0.78
C HIS A 62 -10.75 -7.73 2.05
N TYR A 63 -9.61 -7.63 2.73
CA TYR A 63 -9.41 -8.27 4.02
C TYR A 63 -10.44 -7.83 5.05
N LEU A 64 -10.69 -6.52 5.19
CA LEU A 64 -11.69 -6.01 6.12
C LEU A 64 -13.10 -6.51 5.79
N ASP A 65 -13.45 -6.65 4.52
CA ASP A 65 -14.75 -7.15 4.08
C ASP A 65 -14.91 -8.65 4.38
N GLU A 66 -13.90 -9.46 4.05
CA GLU A 66 -13.86 -10.89 4.37
C GLU A 66 -13.95 -11.14 5.88
N HIS A 67 -13.18 -10.38 6.66
CA HIS A 67 -13.15 -10.51 8.13
C HIS A 67 -14.37 -9.89 8.81
N LYS A 68 -15.05 -8.91 8.19
CA LYS A 68 -16.32 -8.36 8.69
C LYS A 68 -17.50 -9.29 8.41
N THR A 69 -17.44 -10.05 7.32
CA THR A 69 -18.47 -11.04 6.96
C THR A 69 -18.35 -12.34 7.78
N ALA A 70 -17.22 -12.54 8.46
CA ALA A 70 -16.99 -13.68 9.35
C ALA A 70 -17.54 -13.51 10.79
N LEU A 71 -18.25 -12.41 11.09
CA LEU A 71 -18.95 -12.12 12.36
C LEU A 71 -20.46 -12.23 12.19
#